data_AF-A0A0D8X5V0-F1
#
_entry.id   AF-A0A0D8X5V0-F1
#
_cell.length_a   1.000
_cell.length_b   1.000
_cell.length_c   1.000
_cell.angle_alpha   90.00
_cell.angle_beta   90.00
_cell.angle_gamma   90.00
#
_symmetry.space_group_name_H-M   'P 1'
#
loop_
_entity.id
_entity.type
_entity.pdbx_description
1 polymer ?
#
loop_
_entity_poly.entity_id
_entity_poly.type
_entity_poly.pdbx_seq_one_letter_code
_entity_poly.pdbx_strand_id
1 'polypeptide(L)' 'MNDDSVVSAYVDNKPQNLQEGMNRFLKMLEITFRRDTESYRPRINKKDSIKDMEQKKSGQFLFIDEA' A
#
# COMPACT_ATOMS: atom_id res chain seq x y z
N MET A 1 -14.81 -2.08 -21.18
CA MET A 1 -13.35 -2.21 -21.06
C MET A 1 -12.82 -0.81 -21.26
N ASN A 2 -12.80 -0.03 -20.17
CA ASN A 2 -12.25 1.32 -20.22
C ASN A 2 -10.74 1.16 -20.08
N ASP A 3 -10.02 1.68 -21.06
CA ASP A 3 -8.57 1.65 -21.12
C ASP A 3 -8.01 2.62 -20.06
N ASP A 4 -7.99 2.16 -18.82
CA ASP A 4 -7.36 2.84 -17.68
C ASP A 4 -5.82 2.91 -17.82
N SER A 5 -5.23 2.38 -18.90
CA SER A 5 -3.78 2.36 -19.08
C SER A 5 -3.19 3.72 -19.45
N VAL A 6 -3.95 4.59 -20.13
CA VAL A 6 -3.46 5.88 -20.63
C VAL A 6 -3.51 6.99 -19.58
N VAL A 7 -4.43 6.92 -18.61
CA VAL A 7 -4.59 7.94 -17.55
C VAL A 7 -3.52 7.80 -16.45
N SER A 8 -2.99 6.59 -16.25
CA SER A 8 -2.07 6.28 -15.15
C SER A 8 -0.79 7.13 -15.22
N ALA A 9 -0.06 7.13 -16.34
CA ALA A 9 1.28 7.72 -16.43
C ALA A 9 1.38 9.23 -16.13
N TYR A 10 0.30 10.01 -16.33
CA TYR A 10 0.29 11.46 -16.02
C TYR A 10 0.08 11.76 -14.52
N VAL A 11 -0.47 10.80 -13.77
CA VAL A 11 -0.65 10.87 -12.31
C VAL A 11 0.58 10.34 -11.57
N ASP A 12 1.42 9.53 -12.23
CA ASP A 12 2.60 8.84 -11.65
C ASP A 12 3.71 9.79 -11.19
N ASN A 13 3.84 10.96 -11.83
CA ASN A 13 4.96 11.88 -11.60
C ASN A 13 4.56 13.17 -10.87
N LYS A 14 3.31 13.28 -10.41
CA LYS A 14 2.89 14.41 -9.57
C LYS A 14 3.16 14.07 -8.10
N PRO A 15 3.62 15.03 -7.28
CA PRO A 15 3.70 14.84 -5.85
C PRO A 15 2.35 14.36 -5.30
N GLN A 16 2.36 13.21 -4.62
CA GLN A 16 1.20 12.65 -3.93
C GLN A 16 1.43 12.74 -2.42
N ASN A 17 0.36 12.60 -1.64
CA ASN A 17 0.55 12.41 -0.21
C ASN A 17 1.25 11.07 0.05
N LEU A 18 1.94 10.98 1.19
CA LEU A 18 2.77 9.83 1.52
C LEU A 18 1.96 8.52 1.50
N GLN A 19 0.74 8.55 2.02
CA GLN A 19 -0.12 7.36 2.13
C GLN A 19 -0.51 6.82 0.75
N GLU A 20 -0.93 7.68 -0.17
CA GLU A 20 -1.32 7.32 -1.55
C GLU A 20 -0.12 6.78 -2.33
N GLY A 21 1.00 7.51 -2.33
CA GLY A 21 2.21 7.12 -3.04
C GLY A 21 2.77 5.79 -2.55
N MET A 22 2.81 5.59 -1.22
CA MET A 22 3.30 4.36 -0.62
C MET A 22 2.35 3.17 -0.85
N ASN A 23 1.04 3.37 -0.71
CA ASN A 23 0.08 2.29 -1.01
C ASN A 23 0.19 1.84 -2.46
N ARG A 24 0.36 2.78 -3.38
CA ARG A 24 0.55 2.46 -4.79
C ARG A 24 1.86 1.69 -5.03
N PHE A 25 2.97 2.19 -4.50
CA PHE A 25 4.27 1.53 -4.64
C PHE A 25 4.26 0.10 -4.09
N LEU A 26 3.70 -0.10 -2.90
CA LEU A 26 3.61 -1.40 -2.25
C LEU A 26 2.63 -2.35 -2.96
N LYS A 27 1.56 -1.81 -3.55
CA LYS A 27 0.65 -2.58 -4.42
C LYS A 27 1.36 -3.11 -5.65
N MET A 28 2.24 -2.33 -6.29
CA MET A 28 3.04 -2.80 -7.42
C MET A 28 3.98 -3.95 -7.05
N LEU A 29 4.44 -3.99 -5.80
CA LEU A 29 5.29 -5.07 -5.28
C LEU A 29 4.49 -6.25 -4.71
N GLU A 30 3.16 -6.14 -4.63
CA GLU A 30 2.25 -7.11 -3.99
C GLU A 30 2.61 -7.44 -2.52
N ILE A 31 3.16 -6.46 -1.79
CA ILE A 31 3.62 -6.59 -0.41
C ILE A 31 2.79 -5.69 0.51
N THR A 32 2.42 -6.18 1.68
CA THR A 32 1.76 -5.37 2.72
C THR A 32 2.57 -5.31 4.01
N PHE A 33 2.44 -4.19 4.73
CA PHE A 33 3.05 -3.98 6.04
C PHE A 33 1.99 -3.83 7.13
N ARG A 34 2.30 -4.38 8.30
CA ARG A 34 1.57 -4.11 9.55
C ARG A 34 2.47 -3.41 10.54
N ARG A 35 1.87 -2.68 11.48
CA ARG A 35 2.60 -2.08 12.59
C ARG A 35 2.69 -3.07 13.75
N ASP A 36 3.88 -3.19 14.30
CA ASP A 36 4.10 -3.86 15.58
C ASP A 36 3.59 -2.97 16.72
N THR A 37 2.76 -3.49 17.61
CA THR A 37 2.08 -2.67 18.65
C THR A 37 3.02 -2.19 19.75
N GLU A 38 4.15 -2.86 19.96
CA GLU A 38 5.12 -2.50 21.01
C GLU A 38 6.23 -1.62 20.47
N SER A 39 6.84 -2.02 19.36
CA SER A 39 8.00 -1.32 18.78
C SER A 39 7.64 -0.27 17.74
N TYR A 40 6.37 -0.23 17.31
CA TYR A 40 5.88 0.63 16.23
C TYR A 40 6.61 0.44 14.89
N ARG A 41 7.40 -0.64 14.75
CA ARG A 41 8.13 -0.93 13.52
C ARG A 41 7.18 -1.48 12.46
N PRO A 42 7.34 -1.07 11.19
CA PRO A 42 6.69 -1.76 10.09
C PRO A 42 7.24 -3.17 9.97
N ARG A 43 6.36 -4.16 9.95
CA ARG A 43 6.66 -5.58 9.74
C ARG A 43 5.97 -6.03 8.47
N ILE A 44 6.73 -6.64 7.57
CA ILE A 44 6.19 -7.23 6.35
C ILE A 44 5.24 -8.38 6.71
N ASN A 45 4.08 -8.44 6.06
CA ASN A 45 3.22 -9.61 6.17
C ASN A 45 3.76 -10.76 5.31
N LYS A 46 3.51 -12.00 5.76
CA LYS A 46 3.78 -13.17 4.93
C LYS A 46 2.79 -13.18 3.76
N LYS A 47 3.30 -13.43 2.55
CA LYS A 47 2.49 -13.56 1.33
C LYS A 47 1.33 -14.54 1.56
N ASP A 48 0.13 -14.12 1.16
CA ASP A 48 -1.13 -14.88 1.23
C ASP A 48 -1.56 -15.27 2.65
N SER A 49 -0.97 -14.64 3.69
CA SER A 49 -1.51 -14.73 5.04
C SER A 49 -2.86 -14.03 5.14
N ILE A 50 -3.68 -14.40 6.13
CA ILE A 50 -5.00 -13.78 6.36
C ILE A 50 -4.89 -12.23 6.39
N LYS A 51 -3.92 -11.70 7.14
CA LYS A 51 -3.70 -10.25 7.25
C LYS A 51 -3.24 -9.61 5.94
N ASP A 52 -2.41 -10.30 5.15
CA ASP A 52 -1.99 -9.82 3.83
C ASP A 52 -3.19 -9.72 2.88
N MET A 53 -4.05 -10.75 2.85
CA MET A 53 -5.25 -10.76 2.02
C MET A 53 -6.27 -9.69 2.44
N GLU A 54 -6.49 -9.52 3.74
CA GLU A 54 -7.39 -8.49 4.28
C GLU A 54 -6.91 -7.07 3.90
N GLN A 55 -5.62 -6.80 4.05
CA GLN A 55 -5.01 -5.51 3.70
C GLN A 55 -5.01 -5.24 2.19
N LYS A 56 -4.71 -6.26 1.37
CA LYS A 56 -4.84 -6.17 -0.10
C LYS A 56 -6.27 -5.86 -0.52
N LYS A 57 -7.25 -6.49 0.15
CA LYS A 57 -8.68 -6.26 -0.13
C LYS A 57 -9.15 -4.87 0.30
N SER A 58 -8.62 -4.33 1.40
CA SER A 58 -8.94 -2.97 1.85
C SER A 58 -8.18 -1.88 1.06
N GLY A 59 -7.15 -2.24 0.32
CA GLY A 59 -6.27 -1.29 -0.40
C GLY A 59 -5.28 -0.57 0.52
N GLN A 60 -5.17 -0.99 1.79
CA GLN A 60 -4.24 -0.41 2.76
C GLN A 60 -2.98 -1.26 2.86
N PHE A 61 -1.95 -0.90 2.09
CA PHE A 61 -0.67 -1.62 2.06
C PHE A 61 0.31 -1.11 3.12
N LEU A 62 0.09 0.10 3.63
CA LEU A 62 0.85 0.74 4.70
C LEU A 62 -0.09 1.36 5.74
N PHE A 63 0.23 1.19 7.02
CA PHE A 63 -0.40 1.91 8.13
C PHE A 63 0.57 2.97 8.64
N ILE A 64 0.18 4.24 8.54
CA ILE A 64 0.89 5.39 9.11
C ILE A 64 0.01 5.85 10.28
N ASP A 65 0.53 5.85 11.52
CA ASP A 65 -0.22 6.53 12.59
C ASP A 65 -0.05 8.03 12.40
N GLU A 66 -1.12 8.78 12.59
CA GLU A 66 -1.01 10.21 12.87
C GLU A 66 -0.29 10.36 14.21
N ALA A 67 0.82 11.11 14.21
CA ALA A 67 1.61 11.40 15.40
C ALA A 67 0.84 12.25 16.41
#